data_AF-A0A8X6W0X9-F1
#
_entry.id   AF-A0A8X6W0X9-F1
#
_cell.length_a   1.000
_cell.length_b   1.000
_cell.length_c   1.000
_cell.angle_alpha   90.00
_cell.angle_beta   90.00
_cell.angle_gamma   90.00
#
_symmetry.space_group_name_H-M   'P 1'
#
loop_
_entity.id
_entity.type
_entity.pdbx_description
1 polymer ?
#
loop_
_entity_poly.entity_id
_entity_poly.type
_entity_poly.pdbx_seq_one_letter_code
_entity_poly.pdbx_strand_id
1 'polypeptide(L)'
;MPEITPYLKKFAKFSTQIREVVEEHSRKFYADKKIKTAPTHQPGEHVFVASHSLSNAAQGRSAELMPRRDGPYVILTQRSPSSYEIASLDNQELPLGVYPTPLL
;
A
#
# COMPACT_ATOMS: atom_id res chain seq x y z
N MET A 1 -26.73 -43.83 -19.99
CA MET A 1 -26.78 -42.64 -19.10
C MET A 1 -26.44 -41.42 -19.95
N PRO A 2 -27.17 -40.30 -19.87
CA PRO A 2 -26.88 -39.15 -20.73
C PRO A 2 -25.60 -38.44 -20.28
N GLU A 3 -24.59 -38.43 -21.14
CA GLU A 3 -23.33 -37.72 -20.88
C GLU A 3 -23.49 -36.23 -21.19
N ILE A 4 -23.16 -35.39 -20.20
CA ILE A 4 -23.15 -33.94 -20.39
C ILE A 4 -22.19 -33.57 -21.52
N THR A 5 -22.68 -32.82 -22.52
CA THR A 5 -21.90 -32.41 -23.68
C THR A 5 -20.64 -31.65 -23.25
N PRO A 6 -19.50 -31.86 -23.93
CA PRO A 6 -18.22 -31.25 -23.55
C PRO A 6 -18.29 -29.72 -23.54
N TYR A 7 -19.16 -29.13 -24.35
CA TYR A 7 -19.42 -27.70 -24.39
C TYR A 7 -20.04 -27.18 -23.09
N LEU A 8 -21.04 -27.90 -22.54
CA LEU A 8 -21.70 -27.48 -21.31
C LEU A 8 -20.75 -27.55 -20.10
N LYS A 9 -19.84 -28.52 -20.08
CA LYS A 9 -18.78 -28.59 -19.04
C LYS A 9 -17.84 -27.38 -19.11
N LYS A 10 -17.47 -26.94 -20.32
CA LYS A 10 -16.65 -25.73 -20.52
C LYS A 10 -17.39 -24.48 -20.06
N PHE A 11 -18.67 -24.36 -20.42
CA PHE A 11 -19.51 -23.24 -20.01
C PHE A 11 -19.64 -23.14 -18.48
N ALA A 12 -19.89 -24.26 -17.79
CA ALA A 12 -19.98 -24.29 -16.33
C ALA A 12 -18.68 -23.81 -15.67
N LYS A 13 -17.52 -24.27 -16.15
CA LYS A 13 -16.20 -23.82 -15.66
C LYS A 13 -15.98 -22.32 -15.90
N PHE A 14 -16.38 -21.82 -17.07
CA PHE A 14 -16.25 -20.41 -17.39
C PHE A 14 -17.17 -19.55 -16.52
N SER A 15 -18.39 -19.99 -16.27
CA SER A 15 -19.33 -19.31 -15.37
C SER A 15 -18.78 -19.20 -13.94
N THR A 16 -18.15 -20.26 -13.42
CA THR A 16 -17.51 -20.22 -12.10
C THR A 16 -16.34 -19.24 -12.06
N GLN A 17 -15.52 -19.18 -13.12
CA GLN A 17 -14.40 -18.24 -13.22
C GLN A 17 -14.87 -16.79 -13.30
N ILE A 18 -15.90 -16.49 -14.09
CA ILE A 18 -16.49 -15.15 -14.15
C ILE A 18 -16.98 -14.73 -12.77
N ARG A 19 -17.70 -15.63 -12.09
CA ARG A 19 -18.23 -15.35 -10.76
C ARG A 19 -17.10 -15.01 -9.78
N GLU A 20 -16.03 -15.78 -9.78
CA GLU A 20 -14.86 -15.54 -8.92
C GLU A 20 -14.24 -14.16 -9.17
N VAL A 21 -14.03 -13.78 -10.43
CA VAL A 21 -13.48 -12.46 -10.80
C VAL A 21 -14.40 -11.33 -10.35
N VAL A 22 -15.72 -11.47 -10.55
CA VAL A 22 -16.70 -10.47 -10.14
C VAL A 22 -16.76 -10.34 -8.61
N GLU A 23 -16.75 -11.46 -7.90
CA GLU A 23 -16.72 -11.47 -6.44
C GLU A 23 -15.43 -10.83 -5.91
N GLU A 24 -14.26 -11.16 -6.47
CA GLU A 24 -12.99 -10.56 -6.09
C GLU A 24 -12.98 -9.05 -6.32
N HIS A 25 -13.45 -8.59 -7.49
CA HIS A 25 -13.55 -7.17 -7.79
C HIS A 25 -14.50 -6.44 -6.83
N SER A 26 -15.63 -7.05 -6.49
CA SER A 26 -16.55 -6.48 -5.50
C SER A 26 -15.91 -6.34 -4.12
N ARG A 27 -15.18 -7.37 -3.65
CA ARG A 27 -14.47 -7.35 -2.36
C ARG A 27 -13.42 -6.23 -2.34
N LYS A 28 -12.65 -6.05 -3.42
CA LYS A 28 -11.68 -4.95 -3.57
C LYS A 28 -12.38 -3.59 -3.49
N PHE A 29 -13.44 -3.39 -4.27
CA PHE A 29 -14.21 -2.14 -4.25
C PHE A 29 -14.76 -1.78 -2.86
N TYR A 30 -15.28 -2.75 -2.10
CA TYR A 30 -15.72 -2.51 -0.72
C TYR A 30 -14.57 -2.25 0.25
N ALA A 31 -13.40 -2.86 0.04
CA ALA A 31 -12.21 -2.57 0.84
C ALA A 31 -11.69 -1.15 0.57
N ASP A 32 -11.65 -0.74 -0.70
CA ASP A 32 -11.15 0.58 -1.12
C ASP A 32 -12.03 1.72 -0.60
N LYS A 33 -13.35 1.51 -0.43
CA LYS A 33 -14.25 2.48 0.24
C LYS A 33 -13.84 2.82 1.68
N LYS A 34 -13.06 1.97 2.34
CA LYS A 34 -12.53 2.24 3.70
C LYS A 34 -11.27 3.11 3.66
N ILE A 35 -10.63 3.27 2.51
CA ILE A 35 -9.49 4.16 2.33
C ILE A 35 -10.04 5.59 2.30
N LYS A 36 -9.63 6.42 3.26
CA LYS A 36 -9.99 7.84 3.29
C LYS A 36 -9.43 8.50 2.03
N THR A 37 -10.29 9.09 1.21
CA THR A 37 -9.94 9.73 -0.07
C THR A 37 -9.44 11.16 0.07
N ALA A 38 -9.59 11.79 1.24
CA ALA A 38 -9.08 13.13 1.47
C ALA A 38 -7.54 13.09 1.53
N PRO A 39 -6.84 13.95 0.78
CA PRO A 39 -5.39 14.08 0.93
C PRO A 39 -5.10 14.48 2.37
N THR A 40 -4.41 13.60 3.09
CA THR A 40 -4.08 13.81 4.50
C THR A 40 -2.99 14.88 4.65
N HIS A 41 -2.14 14.99 3.63
CA HIS A 41 -1.00 15.90 3.62
C HIS A 41 -0.91 16.69 2.31
N GLN A 42 -0.32 17.87 2.39
CA GLN A 42 -0.06 18.75 1.24
C GLN A 42 1.40 18.65 0.77
N PRO A 43 1.68 18.87 -0.52
CA PRO A 43 3.05 19.09 -1.00
C PRO A 43 3.76 20.20 -0.21
N GLY A 44 5.00 19.96 0.19
CA GLY A 44 5.81 20.86 1.03
C GLY A 44 5.64 20.62 2.54
N GLU A 45 4.69 19.78 2.96
CA GLU A 45 4.51 19.44 4.37
C GLU A 45 5.64 18.53 4.87
N HIS A 46 6.03 18.73 6.13
CA HIS A 46 7.03 17.91 6.81
C HIS A 46 6.36 16.73 7.52
N VAL A 47 6.83 15.52 7.25
CA VAL A 47 6.24 14.27 7.76
C VAL A 47 7.29 13.34 8.34
N PHE A 48 6.88 12.52 9.31
CA PHE A 48 7.73 11.51 9.93
C PHE A 48 7.33 10.12 9.46
N VAL A 49 8.26 9.41 8.84
CA VAL A 49 7.98 8.11 8.24
C VAL A 49 8.11 7.01 9.28
N ALA A 50 7.14 6.10 9.34
CA ALA A 50 7.23 4.90 10.18
C ALA A 50 8.44 4.05 9.76
N SER A 51 9.34 3.79 10.71
CA SER A 51 10.57 3.05 10.51
C SER A 51 10.56 1.77 11.34
N HIS A 52 10.92 0.66 10.69
CA HIS A 52 11.09 -0.63 11.35
C HIS A 52 12.57 -0.83 11.71
N SER A 53 12.92 -0.45 12.92
CA SER A 53 14.26 -0.67 13.46
C SER A 53 14.46 -2.15 13.81
N LEU A 54 15.63 -2.68 13.44
CA LEU A 54 16.06 -4.02 13.81
C LEU A 54 16.94 -3.95 15.05
N SER A 55 16.75 -4.88 15.98
CA SER A 55 17.64 -5.04 17.13
C SER A 55 18.98 -5.62 16.67
N ASN A 56 20.07 -5.07 17.18
CA ASN A 56 21.41 -5.59 16.96
C ASN A 56 22.19 -5.60 18.28
N ALA A 57 22.29 -6.79 18.89
CA ALA A 57 22.97 -6.98 20.17
C ALA A 57 24.48 -6.65 20.12
N ALA A 58 25.15 -6.94 18.99
CA ALA A 58 26.58 -6.64 18.83
C ALA A 58 26.87 -5.13 18.85
N GLN A 59 25.90 -4.32 18.42
CA GLN A 59 25.96 -2.86 18.48
C GLN A 59 25.26 -2.27 19.72
N GLY A 60 24.79 -3.12 20.64
CA GLY A 60 24.02 -2.70 21.82
C GLY A 60 22.67 -2.03 21.51
N ARG A 61 22.12 -2.25 20.31
CA ARG A 61 20.85 -1.63 19.87
C ARG A 61 19.69 -2.59 20.10
N SER A 62 18.71 -2.18 20.90
CA SER A 62 17.41 -2.88 21.00
C SER A 62 16.36 -2.14 20.18
N ALA A 63 15.61 -2.86 19.35
CA ALA A 63 14.52 -2.28 18.54
C ALA A 63 13.42 -1.66 19.41
N GLU A 64 13.21 -2.19 20.62
CA GLU A 64 12.22 -1.67 21.56
C GLU A 64 12.58 -0.25 22.06
N LEU A 65 13.86 0.07 22.10
CA LEU A 65 14.38 1.39 22.52
C LEU A 65 14.60 2.34 21.34
N MET A 66 14.42 1.88 20.10
CA MET A 66 14.60 2.68 18.91
C MET A 66 13.31 3.44 18.55
N PRO A 67 13.43 4.66 17.99
CA PRO A 67 12.27 5.41 17.55
C PRO A 67 11.52 4.62 16.45
N ARG A 68 10.19 4.65 16.53
CA ARG A 68 9.31 4.01 15.53
C ARG A 68 9.07 4.86 14.30
N ARG A 69 9.50 6.12 14.34
CA ARG A 69 9.38 7.09 13.27
C ARG A 69 10.73 7.72 13.01
N ASP A 70 11.07 7.87 11.74
CA ASP A 70 12.32 8.44 11.26
C ASP A 70 12.06 9.74 10.52
N GLY A 71 13.03 10.65 10.65
CA GLY A 71 13.22 11.87 9.86
C GLY A 71 12.05 12.85 9.74
N PRO A 72 12.29 14.17 9.75
CA PRO A 72 11.42 15.06 9.03
C PRO A 72 11.75 14.94 7.53
N TYR A 73 10.80 14.41 6.75
CA TYR A 73 10.86 14.38 5.29
C TYR A 73 9.89 15.39 4.70
N VAL A 74 10.16 15.85 3.48
CA VAL A 74 9.28 16.77 2.77
C VAL A 74 8.47 15.98 1.74
N ILE A 75 7.16 16.21 1.71
CA ILE A 75 6.32 15.68 0.64
C ILE A 75 6.56 16.47 -0.64
N LEU A 76 6.97 15.81 -1.71
CA LEU A 76 7.12 16.43 -3.03
C LEU A 76 5.79 16.49 -3.76
N THR A 77 5.17 15.34 -3.97
CA THR A 77 3.93 15.22 -4.75
C THR A 77 3.07 14.06 -4.25
N GLN A 78 1.76 14.15 -4.48
CA GLN A 78 0.84 13.04 -4.26
C GLN A 78 0.80 12.15 -5.50
N ARG A 79 1.23 10.89 -5.38
CA ARG A 79 1.21 9.91 -6.47
C ARG A 79 -0.11 9.17 -6.59
N SER A 80 -0.77 8.92 -5.45
CA SER A 80 -2.06 8.25 -5.40
C SER A 80 -2.89 8.85 -4.25
N PRO A 81 -4.20 8.55 -4.15
CA PRO A 81 -5.04 9.02 -3.04
C PRO A 81 -4.44 8.74 -1.65
N SER A 82 -3.66 7.66 -1.51
CA SER A 82 -3.03 7.24 -0.26
C SER A 82 -1.52 7.05 -0.36
N SER A 83 -0.84 7.69 -1.31
CA SER A 83 0.61 7.55 -1.47
C SER A 83 1.27 8.83 -1.93
N TYR A 84 2.41 9.13 -1.32
CA TYR A 84 3.15 10.37 -1.51
C TYR A 84 4.60 10.08 -1.84
N GLU A 85 5.18 10.90 -2.71
CA GLU A 85 6.62 10.95 -2.86
C GLU A 85 7.22 11.86 -1.82
N ILE A 86 8.26 11.37 -1.15
CA ILE A 86 8.98 12.14 -0.15
C ILE A 86 10.45 12.29 -0.53
N ALA A 87 11.07 13.36 -0.05
CA ALA A 87 12.49 13.60 -0.15
C ALA A 87 13.09 14.01 1.19
N SER A 88 14.42 13.90 1.28
CA SER A 88 15.16 14.46 2.40
C SER A 88 15.10 15.99 2.38
N LEU A 89 15.19 16.61 3.55
CA LEU A 89 15.30 18.06 3.69
C LEU A 89 16.51 18.63 2.94
N ASP A 90 17.63 17.90 2.95
CA ASP A 90 18.89 18.36 2.37
C ASP A 90 18.88 18.33 0.84
N ASN A 91 18.20 17.35 0.25
CA ASN A 91 18.21 17.07 -1.18
C ASN A 91 16.79 16.79 -1.67
N GLN A 92 16.06 17.85 -2.02
CA GLN A 92 14.68 17.76 -2.53
C GLN A 92 14.59 17.30 -3.98
N GLU A 93 15.71 17.32 -4.73
CA GLU A 93 15.75 16.86 -6.12
C GLU A 93 15.72 15.33 -6.25
N LEU A 94 16.14 14.61 -5.20
CA LEU A 94 16.20 13.15 -5.21
C LEU A 94 15.08 12.56 -4.33
N PRO A 95 14.00 12.01 -4.92
CA PRO A 95 12.95 11.37 -4.14
C PRO A 95 13.50 10.08 -3.50
N LEU A 96 13.22 9.90 -2.20
CA LEU A 96 13.58 8.69 -1.46
C LEU A 96 12.70 7.50 -1.83
N GLY A 97 11.49 7.79 -2.33
CA GLY A 97 10.54 6.79 -2.78
C GLY A 97 9.09 7.22 -2.56
N VAL A 98 8.18 6.29 -2.84
CA VAL A 98 6.74 6.46 -2.67
C VAL A 98 6.30 5.75 -1.39
N TYR A 99 5.71 6.50 -0.47
CA TYR A 99 5.26 5.99 0.82
C TYR A 99 3.74 6.05 0.92
N PRO A 100 3.08 4.97 1.39
CA PRO A 100 1.66 4.96 1.65
C PRO A 100 1.33 5.74 2.94
N THR A 101 0.15 6.38 3.00
CA THR A 101 -0.33 7.15 4.17
C THR A 101 -0.17 6.47 5.53
N PRO A 102 -0.40 5.16 5.73
CA PRO A 102 -0.15 4.53 7.04
C PRO A 102 1.30 4.57 7.51
N LEU A 103 2.26 4.82 6.62
CA LEU A 103 3.67 5.01 6.96
C LEU A 103 4.04 6.47 7.13
N LEU A 104 3.14 7.44 6.94
CA LEU A 104 3.37 8.88 7.13
C LEU A 104 2.75 9.39 8.43
#